data_AF-A0A0L8LL78-F1
#
_entry.id   AF-A0A0L8LL78-F1
#
_cell.length_a   1.000
_cell.length_b   1.000
_cell.length_c   1.000
_cell.angle_alpha   90.00
_cell.angle_beta   90.00
_cell.angle_gamma   90.00
#
_symmetry.space_group_name_H-M   'P 1'
#
loop_
_entity.id
_entity.type
_entity.pdbx_description
1 polymer ?
#
loop_
_entity_poly.entity_id
_entity_poly.type
_entity_poly.pdbx_seq_one_letter_code
_entity_poly.pdbx_strand_id
1 'polypeptide(L)'
;YNPYAAASPHRTRPAPESRATVLAAADPANAYGAALPWPDPPTDVGHKPGRKAGSLVVLVEGELTLYMERGGKTLLAWPSDPSGTATDDPRLQAAAQALAAAAKAGSLGTVTVERVNGVSALTSPIGTLLEGAGFIATPRGLRLRA
;
A
#
# COMPACT_ATOMS: atom_id res chain seq x y z
N TYR A 1 -55.19 15.07 -1.15
CA TYR A 1 -54.03 15.44 -0.32
C TYR A 1 -53.42 14.14 0.20
N ASN A 2 -52.24 13.75 -0.26
CA ASN A 2 -51.64 12.44 0.06
C ASN A 2 -50.55 12.61 1.14
N PRO A 3 -50.69 12.02 2.34
CA PRO A 3 -49.78 12.26 3.47
C PRO A 3 -48.55 11.34 3.54
N TYR A 4 -48.24 10.55 2.51
CA TYR A 4 -47.04 9.70 2.49
C TYR A 4 -46.02 10.15 1.44
N ALA A 5 -45.16 11.10 1.81
CA ALA A 5 -43.88 11.32 1.15
C ALA A 5 -42.77 11.23 2.19
N ALA A 6 -42.52 10.02 2.68
CA ALA A 6 -41.31 9.72 3.43
C ALA A 6 -40.12 9.84 2.47
N ALA A 7 -39.43 10.99 2.54
CA ALA A 7 -38.16 11.19 1.86
C ALA A 7 -37.18 10.12 2.36
N SER A 8 -36.80 9.20 1.46
CA SER A 8 -35.75 8.23 1.72
C SER A 8 -34.46 9.01 2.02
N PRO A 9 -33.75 8.73 3.13
CA PRO A 9 -32.47 9.39 3.35
C PRO A 9 -31.54 8.95 2.23
N HIS A 10 -31.16 9.91 1.39
CA HIS A 10 -30.05 9.77 0.46
C HIS A 10 -28.84 9.34 1.28
N ARG A 11 -28.55 8.04 1.27
CA ARG A 11 -27.30 7.50 1.81
C ARG A 11 -26.22 8.15 0.95
N THR A 12 -25.57 9.18 1.48
CA THR A 12 -24.35 9.75 0.92
C THR A 12 -23.42 8.59 0.63
N ARG A 13 -23.27 8.24 -0.64
CA ARG A 13 -22.27 7.26 -1.06
C ARG A 13 -20.94 7.96 -0.78
N PRO A 14 -20.08 7.45 0.12
CA PRO A 14 -18.75 8.00 0.24
C PRO A 14 -18.12 7.98 -1.16
N ALA A 15 -17.31 9.01 -1.47
CA ALA A 15 -16.53 9.04 -2.71
C ALA A 15 -15.88 7.66 -2.93
N PRO A 16 -15.76 7.15 -4.17
CA PRO A 16 -15.17 5.84 -4.39
C PRO A 16 -13.77 5.85 -3.78
N GLU A 17 -13.63 5.25 -2.59
CA GLU A 17 -12.34 4.98 -1.98
C GLU A 17 -11.65 4.03 -2.95
N SER A 18 -10.49 4.44 -3.48
CA SER A 18 -9.70 3.63 -4.41
C SER A 18 -9.57 2.21 -3.83
N ARG A 19 -10.04 1.21 -4.57
CA ARG A 19 -10.05 -0.19 -4.13
C ARG A 19 -8.63 -0.71 -4.06
N ALA A 20 -8.08 -0.69 -2.85
CA ALA A 20 -6.76 -1.21 -2.54
C ALA A 20 -6.87 -2.64 -1.98
N THR A 21 -6.17 -3.59 -2.59
CA THR A 21 -6.14 -5.00 -2.18
C THR A 21 -4.71 -5.41 -1.81
N VAL A 22 -4.54 -6.02 -0.64
CA VAL A 22 -3.27 -6.62 -0.21
C VAL A 22 -3.29 -8.11 -0.51
N LEU A 23 -2.29 -8.61 -1.23
CA LEU A 23 -2.14 -10.02 -1.56
C LEU A 23 -0.74 -10.50 -1.17
N ALA A 24 -0.60 -11.80 -0.89
CA ALA A 24 0.72 -12.42 -0.92
C ALA A 24 1.29 -12.33 -2.34
N ALA A 25 2.57 -12.04 -2.50
CA ALA A 25 3.18 -11.92 -3.83
C ALA A 25 3.09 -13.23 -4.64
N ALA A 26 3.01 -14.37 -3.96
CA ALA A 26 2.83 -15.69 -4.57
C ALA A 26 1.35 -16.06 -4.82
N ASP A 27 0.39 -15.26 -4.37
CA ASP A 27 -1.04 -15.54 -4.48
C ASP A 27 -1.48 -15.72 -5.96
N PRO A 28 -2.30 -16.73 -6.30
CA PRO A 28 -2.80 -16.92 -7.65
C PRO A 28 -3.55 -15.71 -8.23
N ALA A 29 -4.17 -14.87 -7.39
CA ALA A 29 -4.86 -13.64 -7.80
C ALA A 29 -3.88 -12.51 -8.19
N ASN A 30 -2.60 -12.59 -7.84
CA ASN A 30 -1.59 -11.64 -8.30
C ASN A 30 -1.20 -11.97 -9.76
N ALA A 31 -1.50 -11.07 -10.71
CA ALA A 31 -1.12 -11.24 -12.11
C ALA A 31 0.38 -10.95 -12.38
N TYR A 32 1.03 -10.12 -11.55
CA TYR A 32 2.42 -9.74 -11.72
C TYR A 32 3.38 -10.91 -11.43
N GLY A 33 4.39 -11.07 -12.28
CA GLY A 33 5.31 -12.20 -12.26
C GLY A 33 4.71 -13.52 -12.75
N ALA A 34 3.51 -13.48 -13.33
CA ALA A 34 2.87 -14.62 -13.99
C ALA A 34 2.40 -14.21 -15.39
N ALA A 35 1.24 -13.53 -15.48
CA ALA A 35 0.69 -13.05 -16.74
C ALA A 35 1.22 -11.65 -17.13
N LEU A 36 1.55 -10.82 -16.13
CA LEU A 36 2.16 -9.50 -16.32
C LEU A 36 3.62 -9.51 -15.89
N PRO A 37 4.52 -8.82 -16.61
CA PRO A 37 5.87 -8.59 -16.12
C PRO A 37 5.83 -7.71 -14.87
N TRP A 38 6.84 -7.84 -14.00
CA TRP A 38 7.01 -6.88 -12.92
C TRP A 38 7.42 -5.52 -13.51
N PRO A 39 6.87 -4.39 -13.01
CA PRO A 39 7.34 -3.08 -13.42
C PRO A 39 8.77 -2.86 -12.92
N ASP A 40 9.51 -2.02 -13.64
CA ASP A 40 10.85 -1.63 -13.22
C ASP A 40 10.78 -0.95 -11.84
N PRO A 41 11.63 -1.36 -10.88
CA PRO A 41 11.65 -0.72 -9.58
C PRO A 41 11.98 0.78 -9.71
N PRO A 42 11.31 1.65 -8.95
CA PRO A 42 11.67 3.04 -8.89
C PRO A 42 12.95 3.17 -8.06
N THR A 43 13.94 3.88 -8.63
CA THR A 43 15.33 4.07 -8.14
C THR A 43 16.25 2.85 -8.25
N ASP A 44 17.55 3.07 -8.07
CA ASP A 44 18.64 2.08 -8.17
C ASP A 44 18.64 1.11 -6.96
N VAL A 45 17.49 0.48 -6.73
CA VAL A 45 17.27 -0.49 -5.66
C VAL A 45 17.77 -1.86 -6.06
N GLY A 46 18.70 -2.40 -5.26
CA GLY A 46 19.24 -3.75 -5.47
C GLY A 46 18.23 -4.89 -5.27
N HIS A 47 17.04 -4.64 -4.71
CA HIS A 47 16.01 -5.66 -4.52
C HIS A 47 14.86 -5.47 -5.51
N LYS A 48 14.53 -6.55 -6.21
CA LYS A 48 13.48 -6.59 -7.25
C LYS A 48 12.24 -7.31 -6.73
N PRO A 49 11.04 -6.90 -7.15
CA PRO A 49 9.82 -7.61 -6.80
C PRO A 49 9.82 -9.02 -7.39
N GLY A 50 9.13 -9.94 -6.72
CA GLY A 50 9.05 -11.33 -7.17
C GLY A 50 8.03 -12.14 -6.38
N ARG A 51 7.56 -13.24 -6.98
CA ARG A 51 6.60 -14.18 -6.36
C ARG A 51 7.30 -15.03 -5.29
N LYS A 52 7.57 -14.44 -4.13
CA LYS A 52 8.25 -15.09 -3.01
C LYS A 52 7.32 -15.24 -1.82
N ALA A 53 7.40 -16.38 -1.13
CA ALA A 53 6.62 -16.63 0.08
C ALA A 53 6.99 -15.62 1.18
N GLY A 54 5.97 -14.99 1.76
CA GLY A 54 6.11 -13.97 2.79
C GLY A 54 6.31 -12.54 2.26
N SER A 55 6.46 -12.34 0.95
CA SER A 55 6.37 -11.01 0.34
C SER A 55 4.91 -10.65 0.07
N LEU A 56 4.62 -9.35 0.01
CA LEU A 56 3.27 -8.83 -0.25
C LEU A 56 3.28 -7.90 -1.45
N VAL A 57 2.13 -7.79 -2.11
CA VAL A 57 1.83 -6.74 -3.08
C VAL A 57 0.58 -6.00 -2.62
N VAL A 58 0.53 -4.71 -2.90
CA VAL A 58 -0.69 -3.90 -2.76
C VAL A 58 -1.05 -3.37 -4.13
N LEU A 59 -2.24 -3.76 -4.59
CA LEU A 59 -2.80 -3.34 -5.86
C LEU A 59 -3.88 -2.29 -5.61
N VAL A 60 -3.85 -1.18 -6.33
CA VAL A 60 -4.89 -0.14 -6.27
C VAL A 60 -5.55 -0.08 -7.63
N GLU A 61 -6.85 -0.37 -7.68
CA GLU A 61 -7.59 -0.53 -8.94
C GLU A 61 -6.93 -1.54 -9.91
N GLY A 62 -6.28 -2.57 -9.35
CA GLY A 62 -5.56 -3.61 -10.09
C GLY A 62 -4.10 -3.29 -10.42
N GLU A 63 -3.65 -2.04 -10.23
CA GLU A 63 -2.29 -1.63 -10.54
C GLU A 63 -1.33 -1.81 -9.37
N LEU A 64 -0.14 -2.38 -9.61
CA LEU A 64 0.89 -2.54 -8.59
C LEU A 64 1.33 -1.18 -8.05
N THR A 65 1.08 -0.96 -6.76
CA THR A 65 1.36 0.32 -6.11
C THR A 65 2.42 0.16 -5.03
N LEU A 66 2.37 -0.92 -4.24
CA LEU A 66 3.42 -1.25 -3.27
C LEU A 66 3.83 -2.73 -3.40
N TYR A 67 5.10 -3.01 -3.12
CA TYR A 67 5.62 -4.36 -2.90
C TYR A 67 6.45 -4.35 -1.62
N MET A 68 6.23 -5.33 -0.76
CA MET A 68 6.95 -5.49 0.49
C MET A 68 7.71 -6.82 0.46
N GLU A 69 9.01 -6.78 0.75
CA GLU A 69 9.78 -8.02 0.89
C GLU A 69 9.38 -8.78 2.16
N ARG A 70 9.72 -10.07 2.17
CA ARG A 70 9.60 -10.93 3.34
C ARG A 70 10.16 -10.26 4.60
N GLY A 71 9.35 -10.23 5.65
CA GLY A 71 9.70 -9.63 6.94
C GLY A 71 9.52 -8.11 7.01
N GLY A 72 9.15 -7.47 5.90
CA GLY A 72 8.64 -6.11 5.88
C GLY A 72 9.68 -4.99 6.03
N LYS A 73 10.97 -5.31 5.97
CA LYS A 73 12.07 -4.35 6.12
C LYS A 73 12.21 -3.36 4.98
N THR A 74 11.90 -3.80 3.78
CA THR A 74 12.08 -3.07 2.54
C THR A 74 10.76 -3.00 1.80
N LEU A 75 10.45 -1.80 1.32
CA LEU A 75 9.25 -1.50 0.57
C LEU A 75 9.63 -0.87 -0.77
N LEU A 76 9.02 -1.34 -1.85
CA LEU A 76 9.00 -0.67 -3.13
C LEU A 76 7.65 0.01 -3.30
N ALA A 77 7.65 1.23 -3.82
CA ALA A 77 6.47 2.04 -4.05
C ALA A 77 6.55 2.68 -5.43
N TRP A 78 5.50 2.54 -6.25
CA TRP A 78 5.43 3.07 -7.62
C TRP A 78 4.44 4.25 -7.71
N PRO A 79 4.91 5.51 -7.59
CA PRO A 79 4.09 6.68 -7.87
C PRO A 79 3.57 6.69 -9.31
N SER A 80 2.41 7.32 -9.52
CA SER A 80 1.81 7.54 -10.85
C SER A 80 2.67 8.43 -11.73
N ASP A 81 3.23 9.47 -11.10
CA ASP A 81 4.13 10.43 -11.71
C ASP A 81 5.50 10.34 -10.98
N PRO A 82 6.53 9.80 -11.62
CA PRO A 82 7.88 9.73 -11.04
C PRO A 82 8.51 11.10 -10.76
N SER A 83 8.05 12.16 -11.42
CA SER A 83 8.53 13.54 -11.25
C SER A 83 7.68 14.36 -10.27
N GLY A 84 6.49 13.86 -9.93
CA GLY A 84 5.56 14.51 -9.01
C GLY A 84 5.87 14.25 -7.54
N THR A 85 5.14 14.93 -6.66
CA THR A 85 5.23 14.70 -5.22
C THR A 85 4.51 13.42 -4.85
N ALA A 86 5.24 12.39 -4.43
CA ALA A 86 4.66 11.09 -4.11
C ALA A 86 3.57 11.11 -3.03
N THR A 87 3.58 12.10 -2.13
CA THR A 87 2.53 12.28 -1.10
C THR A 87 1.19 12.72 -1.66
N ASP A 88 1.17 13.31 -2.86
CA ASP A 88 -0.06 13.78 -3.51
C ASP A 88 -0.73 12.68 -4.34
N ASP A 89 -0.12 11.51 -4.44
CA ASP A 89 -0.67 10.38 -5.16
C ASP A 89 -1.71 9.63 -4.29
N PRO A 90 -3.01 9.69 -4.64
CA PRO A 90 -4.05 9.04 -3.85
C PRO A 90 -3.94 7.51 -3.87
N ARG A 91 -3.28 6.92 -4.89
CA ARG A 91 -3.05 5.47 -4.94
C ARG A 91 -2.05 5.06 -3.86
N LEU A 92 -0.97 5.80 -3.70
CA LEU A 92 0.03 5.52 -2.66
C LEU A 92 -0.57 5.65 -1.25
N GLN A 93 -1.43 6.66 -1.03
CA GLN A 93 -2.15 6.81 0.22
C GLN A 93 -3.09 5.62 0.49
N ALA A 94 -3.93 5.24 -0.49
CA ALA A 94 -4.83 4.09 -0.35
C ALA A 94 -4.07 2.78 -0.12
N ALA A 95 -2.93 2.59 -0.80
CA ALA A 95 -2.10 1.40 -0.62
C ALA A 95 -1.48 1.32 0.78
N ALA A 96 -0.98 2.44 1.31
CA ALA A 96 -0.45 2.51 2.68
C ALA A 96 -1.54 2.20 3.72
N GLN A 97 -2.75 2.73 3.53
CA GLN A 97 -3.91 2.45 4.40
C GLN A 97 -4.32 0.98 4.35
N ALA A 98 -4.39 0.37 3.16
CA ALA A 98 -4.72 -1.04 3.00
C ALA A 98 -3.68 -1.97 3.63
N LEU A 99 -2.39 -1.65 3.45
CA LEU A 99 -1.30 -2.36 4.12
C LEU A 99 -1.44 -2.27 5.64
N ALA A 100 -1.77 -1.09 6.16
CA ALA A 100 -1.93 -0.88 7.58
C ALA A 100 -3.16 -1.63 8.15
N ALA A 101 -4.27 -1.62 7.43
CA ALA A 101 -5.48 -2.36 7.78
C ALA A 101 -5.22 -3.88 7.80
N ALA A 102 -4.51 -4.41 6.80
CA ALA A 102 -4.14 -5.83 6.75
C ALA A 102 -3.28 -6.23 7.96
N ALA A 103 -2.28 -5.42 8.32
CA ALA A 103 -1.47 -5.71 9.51
C ALA A 103 -2.30 -5.70 10.80
N LYS A 104 -3.19 -4.72 10.98
CA LYS A 104 -4.10 -4.64 12.14
C LYS A 104 -5.11 -5.77 12.20
N ALA A 105 -5.55 -6.30 11.06
CA ALA A 105 -6.40 -7.49 10.99
C ALA A 105 -5.65 -8.79 11.37
N GLY A 106 -4.36 -8.71 11.74
CA GLY A 106 -3.55 -9.82 12.20
C GLY A 106 -2.93 -10.64 11.07
N SER A 107 -3.13 -10.27 9.80
CA SER A 107 -2.62 -11.04 8.66
C SER A 107 -1.10 -10.90 8.45
N LEU A 108 -0.47 -9.84 9.00
CA LEU A 108 0.96 -9.54 8.81
C LEU A 108 1.79 -9.55 10.10
N GLY A 109 1.15 -9.49 11.28
CA GLY A 109 1.85 -9.33 12.55
C GLY A 109 2.57 -7.98 12.68
N THR A 110 3.67 -7.95 13.43
CA THR A 110 4.50 -6.73 13.54
C THR A 110 5.36 -6.56 12.29
N VAL A 111 5.27 -5.39 11.67
CA VAL A 111 6.08 -5.00 10.50
C VAL A 111 6.96 -3.80 10.87
N THR A 112 8.20 -3.75 10.39
CA THR A 112 9.07 -2.57 10.53
C THR A 112 9.74 -2.29 9.20
N VAL A 113 9.32 -1.20 8.55
CA VAL A 113 9.87 -0.73 7.28
C VAL A 113 11.09 0.13 7.59
N GLU A 114 12.26 -0.38 7.23
CA GLU A 114 13.55 0.30 7.40
C GLU A 114 13.87 1.15 6.17
N ARG A 115 13.52 0.67 4.96
CA ARG A 115 13.80 1.37 3.70
C ARG A 115 12.61 1.36 2.75
N VAL A 116 12.44 2.47 2.02
CA VAL A 116 11.50 2.60 0.91
C VAL A 116 12.24 3.07 -0.33
N ASN A 117 12.12 2.36 -1.46
CA ASN A 117 12.83 2.68 -2.70
C ASN A 117 14.33 2.96 -2.48
N GLY A 118 14.96 2.14 -1.63
CA GLY A 118 16.41 2.20 -1.36
C GLY A 118 16.84 3.30 -0.39
N VAL A 119 15.97 4.24 -0.02
CA VAL A 119 16.25 5.28 0.98
C VAL A 119 15.67 4.92 2.35
N SER A 120 16.18 5.56 3.42
CA SER A 120 15.63 5.37 4.77
C SER A 120 14.14 5.69 4.81
N ALA A 121 13.34 4.83 5.43
CA ALA A 121 11.89 5.03 5.54
C ALA A 121 11.55 6.32 6.32
N LEU A 122 12.38 6.69 7.30
CA LEU A 122 12.18 7.89 8.14
C LEU A 122 12.37 9.20 7.39
N THR A 123 13.07 9.19 6.26
CA THR A 123 13.37 10.38 5.46
C THR A 123 12.75 10.33 4.07
N SER A 124 11.98 9.28 3.78
CA SER A 124 11.31 9.10 2.49
C SER A 124 9.98 9.86 2.46
N PRO A 125 9.60 10.50 1.36
CA PRO A 125 8.24 11.05 1.18
C PRO A 125 7.15 9.99 1.38
N ILE A 126 7.42 8.74 0.97
CA ILE A 126 6.51 7.61 1.21
C ILE A 126 6.40 7.28 2.70
N GLY A 127 7.44 7.58 3.48
CA GLY A 127 7.43 7.43 4.93
C GLY A 127 6.30 8.22 5.58
N THR A 128 6.07 9.46 5.13
CA THR A 128 4.98 10.32 5.62
C THR A 128 3.60 9.72 5.34
N LEU A 129 3.42 9.04 4.20
CA LEU A 129 2.18 8.32 3.89
C LEU A 129 1.97 7.11 4.81
N LEU A 130 3.03 6.36 5.09
CA LEU A 130 2.98 5.24 6.04
C LEU A 130 2.67 5.72 7.46
N GLU A 131 3.27 6.82 7.89
CA GLU A 131 2.95 7.45 9.20
C GLU A 131 1.47 7.87 9.26
N GLY A 132 0.97 8.53 8.21
CA GLY A 132 -0.46 8.86 8.09
C GLY A 132 -1.40 7.66 8.11
N ALA A 133 -0.92 6.47 7.69
CA ALA A 133 -1.65 5.21 7.78
C ALA A 133 -1.55 4.53 9.16
N GLY A 134 -0.75 5.07 10.08
CA GLY A 134 -0.59 4.61 11.45
C GLY A 134 0.69 3.82 11.74
N PHE A 135 1.69 3.87 10.85
CA PHE A 135 3.04 3.44 11.20
C PHE A 135 3.67 4.45 12.17
N ILE A 136 4.48 3.98 13.11
CA ILE A 136 5.11 4.79 14.15
C ILE A 136 6.62 4.78 13.95
N ALA A 137 7.24 5.96 13.95
CA ALA A 137 8.68 6.08 13.88
C ALA A 137 9.39 5.43 15.08
N THR A 138 10.44 4.68 14.78
CA THR A 138 11.36 4.07 15.75
C THR A 138 12.79 4.29 15.27
N PRO A 139 13.82 4.11 16.12
CA PRO A 139 15.21 4.23 15.69
C PRO A 139 15.60 3.30 14.53
N ARG A 140 14.89 2.18 14.34
CA ARG A 140 15.13 1.24 13.25
C ARG A 140 14.33 1.54 11.97
N GLY A 141 13.31 2.39 12.04
CA GLY A 141 12.40 2.65 10.91
C GLY A 141 10.94 2.82 11.33
N LEU A 142 10.04 2.73 10.37
CA LEU A 142 8.60 2.88 10.56
C LEU A 142 7.97 1.54 10.94
N ARG A 143 7.45 1.46 12.16
CA ARG A 143 6.88 0.22 12.70
C ARG A 143 5.36 0.27 12.72
N LEU A 144 4.74 -0.80 12.28
CA LEU A 144 3.32 -1.06 12.49
C LEU A 144 3.14 -2.28 13.39
N ARG A 145 2.22 -2.17 14.34
CA ARG A 145 1.83 -3.28 15.22
C ARG A 145 0.38 -3.65 14.94
N ALA A 146 0.14 -4.96 14.87
CA ALA A 146 -1.20 -5.56 14.90
C ALA A 146 -1.81 -5.40 16.30
#